data_AF-A0A1M5S5C9-F1
#
_entry.id   AF-A0A1M5S5C9-F1
#
_cell.length_a   1.000
_cell.length_b   1.000
_cell.length_c   1.000
_cell.angle_alpha   90.00
_cell.angle_beta   90.00
_cell.angle_gamma   90.00
#
_symmetry.space_group_name_H-M   'P 1'
#
loop_
_entity.id
_entity.type
_entity.pdbx_description
1 polymer ?
#
loop_
_entity_poly.entity_id
_entity_poly.type
_entity_poly.pdbx_seq_one_letter_code
_entity_poly.pdbx_strand_id
1 'polypeptide(L)'
;MGEQDYIRGSRNAYRFMMLHCLRELDIETDAEKLEKKIVQLVAEREEAISVLRDICRDCGDNSWSDDLHLADIIDKHLGRHLGR
;
A
#
# COMPACT_ATOMS: atom_id res chain seq x y z
N MET A 1 -23.67 -23.24 -33.57
CA MET A 1 -23.13 -22.72 -32.29
C MET A 1 -22.65 -23.92 -31.51
N GLY A 2 -21.34 -24.08 -31.34
CA GLY A 2 -20.77 -25.28 -30.71
C GLY A 2 -20.87 -25.22 -29.19
N GLU A 3 -20.89 -26.38 -28.53
CA GLU A 3 -20.82 -26.50 -27.06
C GLU A 3 -19.64 -25.72 -26.46
N GLN A 4 -18.49 -25.72 -27.16
CA GLN A 4 -17.31 -24.95 -26.78
C GLN A 4 -17.53 -23.43 -26.80
N ASP A 5 -18.29 -22.92 -27.77
CA ASP A 5 -18.64 -21.50 -27.84
C ASP A 5 -19.59 -21.11 -26.69
N TYR A 6 -20.52 -22.00 -26.35
CA TYR A 6 -21.44 -21.83 -25.24
C TYR A 6 -20.70 -21.81 -23.89
N ILE A 7 -19.80 -22.77 -23.65
CA ILE A 7 -18.99 -22.84 -22.43
C ILE A 7 -18.11 -21.58 -22.31
N ARG A 8 -17.48 -21.14 -23.40
CA ARG A 8 -16.66 -19.92 -23.42
C ARG A 8 -17.49 -18.69 -23.10
N GLY A 9 -18.68 -18.56 -23.70
CA GLY A 9 -19.61 -17.46 -23.42
C GLY A 9 -20.06 -17.43 -21.96
N SER A 10 -20.45 -18.58 -21.42
CA SER A 10 -20.86 -18.72 -20.01
C SER A 10 -19.73 -18.35 -19.05
N ARG A 11 -18.50 -18.82 -19.29
CA ARG A 11 -17.31 -18.45 -18.48
C ARG A 11 -17.04 -16.95 -18.50
N ASN A 12 -17.19 -16.31 -19.66
CA ASN A 12 -17.00 -14.87 -19.79
C ASN A 12 -18.06 -14.07 -19.03
N ALA A 13 -19.33 -14.52 -19.06
CA ALA A 13 -20.41 -13.88 -18.30
C ALA A 13 -20.15 -13.94 -16.78
N TYR A 14 -19.75 -15.11 -16.26
CA TYR A 14 -19.40 -15.24 -14.84
C TYR A 14 -18.18 -14.41 -14.45
N ARG A 15 -17.15 -14.36 -15.31
CA ARG A 15 -15.99 -13.49 -15.08
C ARG A 15 -16.39 -12.02 -15.00
N PHE A 16 -17.27 -11.58 -15.88
CA PHE A 16 -17.78 -10.21 -15.89
C PHE A 16 -18.55 -9.88 -14.60
N MET A 17 -19.45 -10.78 -14.17
CA MET A 17 -20.18 -10.62 -12.91
C MET A 17 -19.24 -10.54 -11.71
N MET A 18 -18.23 -11.41 -11.65
CA MET A 18 -17.23 -11.38 -10.58
C MET A 18 -16.47 -10.06 -10.53
N LEU A 19 -15.98 -9.57 -11.68
CA LEU A 19 -15.29 -8.28 -11.75
C LEU A 19 -16.19 -7.11 -11.35
N HIS A 20 -17.48 -7.18 -11.68
CA HIS A 20 -18.46 -6.19 -11.21
C HIS A 20 -18.60 -6.22 -9.68
N CYS A 21 -18.76 -7.39 -9.08
CA CYS A 21 -18.84 -7.51 -7.62
C CYS A 21 -17.57 -6.99 -6.92
N LEU A 22 -16.39 -7.30 -7.45
CA LEU A 22 -15.12 -6.82 -6.89
C LEU A 22 -15.02 -5.29 -6.92
N ARG A 23 -15.48 -4.67 -8.01
CA ARG A 23 -15.56 -3.21 -8.11
C ARG A 23 -16.51 -2.60 -7.09
N GLU A 24 -17.69 -3.16 -6.90
CA GLU A 24 -18.67 -2.67 -5.91
C GLU A 24 -18.18 -2.81 -4.46
N LEU A 25 -17.26 -3.75 -4.22
CA LEU A 25 -16.58 -3.94 -2.93
C LEU A 25 -15.32 -3.07 -2.77
N ASP A 26 -15.04 -2.17 -3.72
CA ASP A 26 -13.84 -1.32 -3.77
C ASP A 26 -12.52 -2.11 -3.73
N ILE A 27 -12.53 -3.34 -4.25
CA ILE A 27 -11.34 -4.17 -4.38
C ILE A 27 -10.70 -3.84 -5.72
N GLU A 28 -9.53 -3.19 -5.68
CA GLU A 28 -8.75 -2.86 -6.87
C GLU A 28 -8.22 -4.16 -7.52
N THR A 29 -8.63 -4.40 -8.76
CA THR A 29 -8.23 -5.60 -9.53
C THR A 29 -7.31 -5.27 -10.71
N ASP A 30 -7.09 -3.99 -10.96
CA ASP A 30 -6.22 -3.51 -12.03
C ASP A 30 -4.76 -3.56 -11.55
N ALA A 31 -3.99 -4.51 -12.10
CA ALA A 31 -2.60 -4.71 -11.74
C ALA A 31 -1.74 -3.46 -12.01
N GLU A 32 -2.04 -2.70 -13.06
CA GLU A 32 -1.30 -1.47 -13.40
C GLU A 32 -1.58 -0.37 -12.38
N LYS A 33 -2.83 -0.24 -11.93
CA LYS A 33 -3.17 0.71 -10.84
C LYS A 33 -2.55 0.30 -9.51
N LEU A 34 -2.54 -0.99 -9.18
CA LEU A 34 -1.93 -1.49 -7.96
C LEU A 34 -0.42 -1.20 -7.96
N GLU A 35 0.27 -1.48 -9.06
CA GLU A 35 1.70 -1.19 -9.22
C GLU A 35 1.99 0.32 -9.07
N LYS A 36 1.21 1.17 -9.74
CA LYS A 36 1.32 2.62 -9.60
C LYS A 36 1.12 3.09 -8.15
N LYS A 37 0.13 2.52 -7.46
CA LYS A 37 -0.14 2.84 -6.05
C LYS A 37 1.00 2.39 -5.13
N ILE A 38 1.60 1.22 -5.38
CA ILE A 38 2.78 0.74 -4.63
C ILE A 38 3.95 1.71 -4.82
N VAL A 39 4.27 2.10 -6.06
CA VAL A 39 5.35 3.06 -6.34
C VAL A 39 5.13 4.38 -5.61
N GLN A 40 3.90 4.91 -5.63
CA GLN A 40 3.55 6.13 -4.89
C GLN A 40 3.75 5.99 -3.39
N LEU A 41 3.24 4.90 -2.78
CA LEU A 41 3.38 4.66 -1.33
C LEU A 41 4.83 4.44 -0.91
N VAL A 42 5.66 3.81 -1.76
CA VAL A 42 7.09 3.65 -1.50
C VAL A 42 7.79 5.01 -1.49
N ALA A 43 7.51 5.87 -2.48
CA ALA A 43 8.09 7.21 -2.53
C ALA A 43 7.65 8.06 -1.32
N GLU A 44 6.37 8.04 -0.96
CA GLU A 44 5.85 8.74 0.24
C GLU A 44 6.52 8.22 1.53
N ARG A 45 6.75 6.91 1.63
CA ARG A 45 7.45 6.31 2.78
C ARG A 45 8.89 6.76 2.85
N GLU A 46 9.61 6.79 1.73
CA GLU A 46 11.01 7.24 1.67
C GLU A 46 11.14 8.71 2.08
N GLU A 47 10.24 9.57 1.60
CA GLU A 47 10.19 10.98 1.99
C GLU A 47 9.91 11.14 3.49
N ALA A 48 8.92 10.40 4.01
CA ALA A 48 8.61 10.41 5.44
C ALA A 48 9.80 9.95 6.30
N ILE A 49 10.52 8.91 5.87
CA ILE A 49 11.74 8.45 6.55
C ILE A 49 12.81 9.53 6.53
N SER A 50 13.06 10.19 5.39
CA SER A 50 14.05 11.26 5.30
C SER A 50 13.75 12.38 6.30
N VAL A 51 12.49 12.83 6.38
CA VAL A 51 12.08 13.86 7.34
C VAL A 51 12.25 13.37 8.79
N LEU A 52 11.83 12.13 9.08
CA LEU A 52 12.00 11.55 10.41
C LEU A 52 13.47 11.42 10.80
N ARG A 53 14.36 11.08 9.86
CA ARG A 53 15.82 10.99 10.09
C ARG A 53 16.39 12.34 10.53
N ASP A 54 15.97 13.42 9.90
CA ASP A 54 16.44 14.76 10.25
C ASP A 54 15.92 15.19 11.63
N ILE A 55 14.62 14.99 11.91
CA ILE A 55 14.04 15.30 13.23
C ILE A 55 14.73 14.46 14.33
N CYS A 56 14.88 13.16 14.10
CA CYS A 56 15.53 12.24 15.02
C CYS A 56 16.99 12.61 15.27
N ARG A 57 17.71 13.09 14.24
CA ARG A 57 19.09 13.59 14.36
C ARG A 57 19.15 14.83 15.25
N ASP A 58 18.24 15.76 15.08
CA ASP A 58 18.15 16.98 15.90
C ASP A 58 17.81 16.64 17.36
N CYS A 59 17.02 15.57 17.57
CA CYS A 59 16.69 15.03 18.89
C CYS A 59 17.82 14.19 19.51
N GLY A 60 18.85 13.84 18.75
CA GLY A 60 19.98 13.02 19.20
C GLY A 60 19.73 11.50 19.21
N ASP A 61 18.62 11.02 18.63
CA ASP A 61 18.27 9.59 18.56
C ASP A 61 17.85 9.19 17.14
N ASN A 62 18.84 8.81 16.33
CA ASN A 62 18.67 8.45 14.92
C ASN A 62 19.25 7.05 14.59
N SER A 63 19.24 6.13 15.55
CA SER A 63 19.93 4.83 15.45
C SER A 63 19.06 3.67 14.98
N TRP A 64 17.85 3.97 14.49
CA TRP A 64 16.88 2.98 14.03
C TRP A 64 17.09 2.56 12.57
N SER A 65 16.47 1.44 12.17
CA SER A 65 16.57 0.85 10.84
C SER A 65 15.48 1.37 9.89
N ASP A 66 15.77 1.49 8.60
CA ASP A 66 14.83 2.07 7.60
C ASP A 66 13.60 1.19 7.33
N ASP A 67 13.60 -0.06 7.77
CA ASP A 67 12.46 -0.99 7.73
C ASP A 67 11.59 -0.92 9.00
N LEU A 68 12.01 -0.17 10.02
CA LEU A 68 11.24 -0.01 11.25
C LEU A 68 9.88 0.63 10.94
N HIS A 69 8.86 0.17 11.65
CA HIS A 69 7.50 0.69 11.49
C HIS A 69 7.46 2.17 11.89
N LEU A 70 6.81 3.03 11.08
CA LEU A 70 6.79 4.49 11.32
C LEU A 70 6.21 4.86 12.69
N ALA A 71 5.18 4.13 13.15
CA ALA A 71 4.61 4.35 14.48
C ALA A 71 5.61 4.05 15.60
N ASP A 72 6.47 3.04 15.43
CA ASP A 72 7.52 2.71 16.39
C ASP A 72 8.60 3.79 16.42
N ILE A 73 8.91 4.38 15.25
CA ILE A 73 9.84 5.51 15.17
C ILE A 73 9.32 6.68 15.98
N ILE A 74 8.05 7.05 15.79
CA ILE A 74 7.41 8.15 16.50
C ILE A 74 7.36 7.87 18.01
N ASP A 75 6.95 6.67 18.42
CA ASP A 75 6.77 6.35 19.84
C ASP A 75 8.11 6.25 20.58
N LYS A 76 9.06 5.48 20.02
CA LYS A 76 10.30 5.12 20.73
C LYS A 76 11.39 6.18 20.63
N HIS A 77 11.49 6.87 19.49
CA HIS A 77 12.57 7.82 19.22
C HIS A 77 12.12 9.28 19.33
N LEU A 78 10.83 9.58 19.10
CA LEU A 78 10.29 10.94 19.23
C LEU A 78 9.37 11.13 20.43
N GLY A 79 8.84 10.07 21.05
CA GLY A 79 7.83 10.17 22.11
C GLY A 79 8.22 11.13 23.23
N ARG A 80 9.46 10.98 23.72
CA ARG A 80 10.03 11.85 24.78
C ARG A 80 10.11 13.32 24.40
N HIS A 81 10.27 13.64 23.12
CA HIS A 81 10.34 15.00 22.59
C HIS A 81 8.94 15.57 22.29
N LEU A 82 7.95 14.71 22.10
CA LEU A 82 6.55 15.06 21.87
C LEU A 82 5.73 15.19 23.17
N GLY A 83 6.38 15.05 24.33
CA GLY A 83 5.70 15.11 25.63
C GLY A 83 4.88 13.86 25.96
N ARG A 84 5.27 12.71 25.41
CA ARG A 84 4.71 11.38 25.71
C ARG A 84 5.71 10.51 26.48
#